data_AF-K8GHQ0-F1
#
_entry.id   AF-K8GHQ0-F1
#
_cell.length_a   1.000
_cell.length_b   1.000
_cell.length_c   1.000
_cell.angle_alpha   90.00
_cell.angle_beta   90.00
_cell.angle_gamma   90.00
#
_symmetry.space_group_name_H-M   'P 1'
#
loop_
_entity.id
_entity.type
_entity.pdbx_description
1 polymer ?
#
loop_
_entity_poly.entity_id
_entity_poly.type
_entity_poly.pdbx_seq_one_letter_code
_entity_poly.pdbx_strand_id
1 'polypeptide(L)'
;MNRNIVAIASALAILTANVLAPSAIAQTPKNTKLSWVTPKDASLRLTLTPKFTATGERILNLELRLDGKVIEQVQAVSGKPDVQHFRVGQDSRAGSREPLPQGIYRVGSVDRNGGLPLAMGDIFIPVTPLFATARSGIGIHRDADRHIQGGSGTIGCLGILSTKDVETVAKFVTTYRVKTLVVDYGLN
;
A
#
# COMPACT_ATOMS: atom_id res chain seq x y z
N MET A 1 -25.75 -80.95 -12.13
CA MET A 1 -26.20 -80.67 -13.51
C MET A 1 -26.50 -79.17 -13.63
N ASN A 2 -26.19 -78.58 -14.80
CA ASN A 2 -26.23 -77.16 -15.19
C ASN A 2 -25.10 -76.29 -14.60
N ARG A 3 -23.96 -76.07 -15.28
CA ARG A 3 -23.63 -75.36 -16.54
C ARG A 3 -23.93 -73.84 -16.51
N ASN A 4 -22.85 -73.05 -16.54
CA ASN A 4 -22.61 -71.82 -17.32
C ASN A 4 -21.15 -71.37 -17.00
N ILE A 5 -20.13 -71.72 -17.78
CA ILE A 5 -19.61 -71.09 -19.02
C ILE A 5 -19.07 -69.65 -18.80
N VAL A 6 -17.73 -69.59 -18.65
CA VAL A 6 -16.70 -68.78 -19.35
C VAL A 6 -16.97 -67.29 -19.66
N ALA A 7 -16.07 -66.42 -19.16
CA ALA A 7 -15.35 -65.44 -19.99
C ALA A 7 -14.10 -64.91 -19.27
N ILE A 8 -12.94 -65.15 -19.88
CA ILE A 8 -11.65 -64.51 -19.60
C ILE A 8 -11.62 -63.23 -20.46
N ALA A 9 -11.23 -62.08 -19.89
CA ALA A 9 -10.70 -60.97 -20.67
C ALA A 9 -9.74 -60.12 -19.83
N SER A 10 -8.55 -59.94 -20.39
CA SER A 10 -7.37 -59.28 -19.85
C SER A 10 -7.42 -57.75 -19.85
N ALA A 11 -6.56 -57.19 -19.00
CA ALA A 11 -5.78 -55.95 -19.15
C ALA A 11 -6.52 -54.62 -19.41
N LEU A 12 -6.34 -53.65 -18.50
CA LEU A 12 -5.50 -52.46 -18.78
C LEU A 12 -5.31 -51.63 -17.50
N ALA A 13 -4.06 -51.37 -17.13
CA ALA A 13 -3.73 -50.33 -16.17
C ALA A 13 -3.92 -48.97 -16.84
N ILE A 14 -4.70 -48.08 -16.22
CA ILE A 14 -4.71 -46.66 -16.56
C ILE A 14 -4.44 -45.87 -15.28
N LEU A 15 -3.23 -45.29 -15.23
CA LEU A 15 -2.90 -44.14 -14.39
C LEU A 15 -3.93 -43.04 -14.66
N THR A 16 -4.73 -42.66 -13.68
CA THR A 16 -5.39 -41.35 -13.71
C THR A 16 -4.76 -40.46 -12.66
N ALA A 17 -4.07 -39.45 -13.17
CA ALA A 17 -3.36 -38.42 -12.44
C ALA A 17 -4.22 -37.78 -11.34
N ASN A 18 -3.59 -37.57 -10.18
CA ASN A 18 -4.05 -36.61 -9.19
C ASN A 18 -4.22 -35.25 -9.87
N VAL A 19 -5.47 -34.83 -10.07
CA VAL A 19 -5.78 -33.47 -10.45
C VAL A 19 -5.57 -32.60 -9.22
N LEU A 20 -4.41 -31.94 -9.17
CA LEU A 20 -4.16 -30.81 -8.28
C LEU A 20 -5.16 -29.71 -8.64
N ALA A 21 -6.14 -29.48 -7.77
CA ALA A 21 -7.00 -28.29 -7.85
C ALA A 21 -6.15 -27.04 -7.60
N PRO A 22 -6.22 -26.00 -8.46
CA PRO A 22 -5.57 -24.73 -8.19
C PRO A 22 -6.46 -23.83 -7.31
N SER A 23 -5.79 -22.90 -6.63
CA SER A 23 -6.35 -21.79 -5.85
C SER A 23 -6.41 -22.02 -4.33
N ALA A 24 -5.22 -22.07 -3.72
CA ALA A 24 -5.05 -21.41 -2.43
C ALA A 24 -5.33 -19.91 -2.64
N ILE A 25 -6.57 -19.48 -2.43
CA ILE A 25 -6.84 -18.10 -2.04
C ILE A 25 -6.13 -17.95 -0.70
N ALA A 26 -4.92 -17.40 -0.75
CA ALA A 26 -4.20 -16.99 0.45
C ALA A 26 -5.14 -16.07 1.23
N GLN A 27 -5.65 -16.57 2.35
CA GLN A 27 -6.43 -15.79 3.29
C GLN A 27 -5.60 -14.56 3.64
N THR A 28 -6.05 -13.39 3.19
CA THR A 28 -5.42 -12.11 3.51
C THR A 28 -5.40 -11.99 5.04
N PRO A 29 -4.23 -11.86 5.68
CA PRO A 29 -4.19 -11.85 7.13
C PRO A 29 -5.00 -10.66 7.65
N LYS A 30 -5.99 -10.96 8.52
CA LYS A 30 -6.72 -9.97 9.30
C LYS A 30 -5.71 -9.13 10.10
N ASN A 31 -5.64 -7.84 9.78
CA ASN A 31 -5.33 -6.67 10.62
C ASN A 31 -4.35 -6.81 11.81
N THR A 32 -3.38 -7.72 11.73
CA THR A 32 -2.45 -7.95 12.83
C THR A 32 -1.18 -7.17 12.50
N LYS A 33 -0.87 -6.15 13.32
CA LYS A 33 0.41 -5.44 13.41
C LYS A 33 1.38 -5.72 12.25
N LEU A 34 1.40 -4.84 11.24
CA LEU A 34 2.19 -5.03 10.01
C LEU A 34 3.72 -4.95 10.22
N SER A 35 4.16 -4.79 11.47
CA SER A 35 5.57 -4.77 11.87
C SER A 35 6.37 -6.02 11.50
N TRP A 36 5.70 -7.11 11.12
CA TRP A 36 6.32 -8.38 10.71
C TRP A 36 6.55 -8.50 9.20
N VAL A 37 6.00 -7.60 8.39
CA VAL A 37 6.27 -7.58 6.96
C VAL A 37 7.61 -6.91 6.74
N THR A 38 8.65 -7.72 6.54
CA THR A 38 9.92 -7.27 5.97
C THR A 38 9.91 -7.68 4.50
N PRO A 39 9.58 -6.77 3.57
CA PRO A 39 9.77 -7.05 2.15
C PRO A 39 11.25 -7.40 1.95
N LYS A 40 11.53 -8.54 1.29
CA LYS A 40 12.90 -8.89 0.87
C LYS A 40 13.45 -7.87 -0.14
N ASP A 41 12.55 -7.19 -0.83
CA ASP A 41 12.86 -6.16 -1.82
C ASP A 41 12.72 -4.74 -1.23
N ALA A 42 13.16 -3.74 -1.99
CA ALA A 42 12.98 -2.34 -1.64
C ALA A 42 11.51 -1.99 -1.38
N SER A 43 11.26 -1.25 -0.29
CA SER A 43 9.90 -0.92 0.17
C SER A 43 9.84 0.45 0.84
N LEU A 44 8.63 0.97 0.92
CA LEU A 44 8.30 2.14 1.73
C LEU A 44 7.57 1.69 3.00
N ARG A 45 7.88 2.31 4.14
CA ARG A 45 7.13 2.10 5.38
C ARG A 45 6.73 3.43 6.00
N LEU A 46 5.45 3.60 6.25
CA LEU A 46 4.88 4.80 6.86
C LEU A 46 4.47 4.51 8.30
N THR A 47 4.95 5.31 9.24
CA THR A 47 4.61 5.20 10.67
C THR A 47 4.21 6.55 11.27
N LEU A 48 3.52 6.50 12.41
CA LEU A 48 3.16 7.69 13.17
C LEU A 48 4.39 8.31 13.85
N THR A 49 4.36 9.63 14.00
CA THR A 49 5.21 10.34 14.95
C THR A 49 4.35 11.09 15.97
N PRO A 50 4.90 11.53 17.12
CA PRO A 50 4.18 12.38 18.06
C PRO A 50 4.14 13.85 17.63
N LYS A 51 4.77 14.21 16.51
CA LYS A 51 4.92 15.59 16.05
C LYS A 51 3.75 16.01 15.17
N PHE A 52 3.51 17.31 15.15
CA PHE A 52 2.52 17.95 14.29
C PHE A 52 3.16 19.11 13.54
N THR A 53 2.60 19.43 12.39
CA THR A 53 2.87 20.69 11.70
C THR A 53 2.24 21.86 12.48
N ALA A 54 2.59 23.09 12.13
CA ALA A 54 1.97 24.29 12.72
C ALA A 54 0.47 24.41 12.38
N THR A 55 0.02 23.76 11.31
CA THR A 55 -1.36 23.77 10.80
C THR A 55 -2.22 22.64 11.35
N GLY A 56 -1.63 21.67 12.05
CA GLY A 56 -2.35 20.64 12.81
C GLY A 56 -2.35 19.24 12.20
N GLU A 57 -1.73 19.01 11.04
CA GLU A 57 -1.52 17.66 10.53
C GLU A 57 -0.48 16.92 11.36
N ARG A 58 -0.72 15.65 11.63
CA ARG A 58 0.30 14.79 12.26
C ARG A 58 1.42 14.53 11.25
N ILE A 59 2.64 14.76 11.68
CA ILE A 59 3.83 14.39 10.90
C ILE A 59 3.97 12.87 10.95
N LEU A 60 4.13 12.27 9.78
CA LEU A 60 4.37 10.86 9.56
C LEU A 60 5.83 10.65 9.14
N ASN A 61 6.39 9.52 9.53
CA ASN A 61 7.73 9.11 9.11
C ASN A 61 7.62 8.11 7.96
N LEU A 62 8.09 8.49 6.77
CA LEU A 62 8.18 7.60 5.61
C LEU A 62 9.62 7.10 5.48
N GLU A 63 9.83 5.84 5.86
CA GLU A 63 11.10 5.14 5.70
C GLU A 63 11.23 4.57 4.29
N LEU A 64 12.38 4.80 3.66
CA LEU A 64 12.82 4.11 2.45
C LEU A 64 13.69 2.94 2.91
N ARG A 65 13.27 1.71 2.58
CA ARG A 65 13.88 0.49 3.10
C ARG A 65 14.44 -0.37 1.99
N LEU A 66 15.67 -0.82 2.14
CA LEU A 66 16.35 -1.77 1.24
C LEU A 66 16.88 -2.93 2.09
N ASP A 67 16.56 -4.16 1.71
CA ASP A 67 16.97 -5.38 2.43
C ASP A 67 16.68 -5.32 3.94
N GLY A 68 15.51 -4.78 4.29
CA GLY A 68 15.06 -4.60 5.68
C GLY A 68 15.72 -3.46 6.46
N LYS A 69 16.72 -2.78 5.90
CA LYS A 69 17.40 -1.62 6.51
C LYS A 69 16.76 -0.32 6.06
N VAL A 70 16.63 0.63 6.98
CA VAL A 70 16.28 2.01 6.64
C VAL A 70 17.50 2.67 6.03
N ILE A 71 17.39 3.12 4.78
CA ILE A 71 18.47 3.82 4.09
C ILE A 71 18.26 5.34 4.07
N GLU A 72 17.01 5.79 4.21
CA GLU A 72 16.62 7.20 4.24
C GLU A 72 15.25 7.34 4.91
N GLN A 73 14.96 8.53 5.45
CA GLN A 73 13.66 8.87 6.02
C GLN A 73 13.21 10.25 5.56
N VAL A 74 11.94 10.38 5.18
CA VAL A 74 11.34 11.67 4.83
C VAL A 74 10.08 11.91 5.63
N GLN A 75 9.76 13.19 5.85
CA GLN A 75 8.54 13.59 6.54
C GLN A 75 7.38 13.73 5.57
N ALA A 76 6.22 13.25 6.01
CA ALA A 76 4.98 13.32 5.27
C ALA A 76 3.80 13.70 6.17
N VAL A 77 2.68 14.02 5.54
CA VAL A 77 1.37 14.18 6.18
C VAL A 77 0.32 13.42 5.37
N SER A 78 -0.82 13.16 5.98
CA SER A 78 -1.97 12.65 5.25
C SER A 78 -3.27 13.12 5.89
N GLY A 79 -4.25 13.41 5.06
CA GLY A 79 -5.51 13.99 5.49
C GLY A 79 -5.40 15.47 5.83
N LYS A 80 -6.56 16.09 6.07
CA LYS A 80 -6.66 17.49 6.48
C LYS A 80 -6.46 17.65 7.99
N PRO A 81 -6.00 18.83 8.47
CA PRO A 81 -5.64 19.02 9.87
C PRO A 81 -6.82 18.85 10.85
N ASP A 82 -8.04 19.14 10.39
CA ASP A 82 -9.29 19.03 11.14
C ASP A 82 -9.84 17.60 11.23
N VAL A 83 -9.26 16.64 10.50
CA VAL A 83 -9.78 15.26 10.38
C VAL A 83 -8.66 14.21 10.47
N GLN A 84 -7.80 14.33 11.50
CA GLN A 84 -6.67 13.41 11.75
C GLN A 84 -7.09 12.08 12.40
N HIS A 85 -8.13 11.42 11.87
CA HIS A 85 -8.58 10.12 12.32
C HIS A 85 -7.91 8.99 11.53
N PHE A 86 -6.96 8.31 12.16
CA PHE A 86 -6.27 7.15 11.58
C PHE A 86 -7.12 5.90 11.73
N ARG A 87 -7.30 5.15 10.64
CA ARG A 87 -8.19 3.99 10.58
C ARG A 87 -7.54 2.83 9.84
N VAL A 88 -8.06 1.63 10.09
CA VAL A 88 -7.78 0.46 9.26
C VAL A 88 -8.73 0.44 8.06
N GLY A 89 -8.45 -0.39 7.06
CA GLY A 89 -9.18 -0.38 5.78
C GLY A 89 -10.70 -0.51 5.90
N GLN A 90 -11.19 -1.47 6.68
CA GLN A 90 -12.63 -1.72 6.84
C GLN A 90 -13.40 -0.56 7.49
N ASP A 91 -12.72 0.25 8.32
CA ASP A 91 -13.33 1.38 9.03
C ASP A 91 -13.19 2.71 8.27
N SER A 92 -12.39 2.71 7.21
CA SER A 92 -12.12 3.90 6.41
C SER A 92 -13.33 4.34 5.59
N ARG A 93 -13.46 5.65 5.37
CA ARG A 93 -14.62 6.27 4.72
C ARG A 93 -14.20 7.00 3.44
N ALA A 94 -14.87 6.75 2.32
CA ALA A 94 -14.65 7.51 1.09
C ALA A 94 -14.96 9.00 1.31
N GLY A 95 -14.16 9.89 0.70
CA GLY A 95 -14.40 11.34 0.76
C GLY A 95 -14.20 12.00 2.14
N SER A 96 -13.80 11.26 3.18
CA SER A 96 -13.73 11.82 4.55
C SER A 96 -12.60 12.83 4.79
N ARG A 97 -11.70 13.03 3.81
CA ARG A 97 -10.47 13.83 3.96
C ARG A 97 -9.53 13.35 5.09
N GLU A 98 -9.83 12.23 5.74
CA GLU A 98 -8.97 11.58 6.73
C GLU A 98 -7.69 11.02 6.07
N PRO A 99 -6.64 10.76 6.87
CA PRO A 99 -5.43 10.06 6.43
C PRO A 99 -5.70 8.77 5.65
N LEU A 100 -4.76 8.36 4.79
CA LEU A 100 -4.79 7.03 4.18
C LEU A 100 -4.90 5.94 5.26
N PRO A 101 -5.68 4.86 5.05
CA PRO A 101 -5.84 3.83 6.07
C PRO A 101 -4.58 2.97 6.26
N GLN A 102 -4.45 2.37 7.45
CA GLN A 102 -3.46 1.33 7.73
C GLN A 102 -3.67 0.13 6.81
N GLY A 103 -2.57 -0.39 6.25
CA GLY A 103 -2.62 -1.52 5.33
C GLY A 103 -1.41 -1.62 4.41
N ILE A 104 -1.44 -2.63 3.54
CA ILE A 104 -0.41 -2.85 2.52
C ILE A 104 -0.93 -2.32 1.18
N TYR A 105 -0.09 -1.55 0.50
CA TYR A 105 -0.40 -0.96 -0.79
C TYR A 105 0.62 -1.41 -1.84
N ARG A 106 0.13 -1.61 -3.07
CA ARG A 106 0.97 -1.73 -4.25
C ARG A 106 1.37 -0.33 -4.72
N VAL A 107 2.66 -0.10 -4.90
CA VAL A 107 3.24 1.12 -5.46
C VAL A 107 3.29 1.00 -6.98
N GLY A 108 2.77 2.01 -7.69
CA GLY A 108 2.83 2.13 -9.14
C GLY A 108 4.07 2.87 -9.64
N SER A 109 4.12 3.11 -10.94
CA SER A 109 5.20 3.87 -11.57
C SER A 109 5.11 5.36 -11.22
N VAL A 110 6.26 6.02 -11.13
CA VAL A 110 6.32 7.47 -10.94
C VAL A 110 5.78 8.17 -12.18
N ASP A 111 4.81 9.05 -11.99
CA ASP A 111 4.27 9.95 -13.01
C ASP A 111 4.85 11.36 -12.83
N ARG A 112 5.31 11.94 -13.93
CA ARG A 112 5.87 13.31 -14.03
C ARG A 112 5.18 14.13 -15.13
N ASN A 113 4.06 13.67 -15.68
CA ASN A 113 3.54 14.16 -16.97
C ASN A 113 2.93 15.57 -16.95
N GLY A 114 3.15 16.37 -15.92
CA GLY A 114 2.52 17.69 -15.77
C GLY A 114 0.99 17.59 -15.66
N GLY A 115 0.31 18.72 -15.50
CA GLY A 115 -1.16 18.76 -15.45
C GLY A 115 -1.79 18.22 -14.17
N LEU A 116 -0.99 17.89 -13.15
CA LEU A 116 -1.48 17.62 -11.81
C LEU A 116 -2.05 18.90 -11.18
N PRO A 117 -3.06 18.79 -10.29
CA PRO A 117 -3.52 19.94 -9.51
C PRO A 117 -2.36 20.59 -8.76
N LEU A 118 -2.40 21.92 -8.61
CA LEU A 118 -1.36 22.69 -7.90
C LEU A 118 -1.00 22.07 -6.54
N ALA A 119 -2.01 21.60 -5.79
CA ALA A 119 -1.85 20.97 -4.48
C ALA A 119 -0.92 19.75 -4.47
N MET A 120 -0.72 19.09 -5.62
CA MET A 120 0.07 17.86 -5.73
C MET A 120 1.51 18.10 -6.21
N GLY A 121 1.81 19.27 -6.78
CA GLY A 121 3.07 19.52 -7.49
C GLY A 121 3.21 18.67 -8.75
N ASP A 122 4.44 18.37 -9.16
CA ASP A 122 4.74 17.80 -10.49
C ASP A 122 4.98 16.27 -10.48
N ILE A 123 4.96 15.64 -9.30
CA ILE A 123 5.21 14.20 -9.14
C ILE A 123 4.02 13.54 -8.48
N PHE A 124 3.54 12.46 -9.09
CA PHE A 124 2.55 11.58 -8.49
C PHE A 124 3.01 10.12 -8.56
N ILE A 125 2.87 9.40 -7.45
CA ILE A 125 3.15 7.97 -7.37
C ILE A 125 1.87 7.28 -6.90
N PRO A 126 1.10 6.63 -7.78
CA PRO A 126 -0.14 5.98 -7.40
C PRO A 126 0.15 4.84 -6.42
N VAL A 127 -0.70 4.71 -5.40
CA VAL A 127 -0.68 3.57 -4.48
C VAL A 127 -2.06 2.91 -4.48
N THR A 128 -2.10 1.59 -4.62
CA THR A 128 -3.36 0.84 -4.69
C THR A 128 -3.47 -0.06 -3.47
N PRO A 129 -4.54 0.04 -2.66
CA PRO A 129 -4.70 -0.83 -1.49
C PRO A 129 -4.80 -2.30 -1.92
N LEU A 130 -4.14 -3.18 -1.19
CA LEU A 130 -4.21 -4.64 -1.34
C LEU A 130 -5.11 -5.29 -0.28
N PHE A 131 -6.06 -4.52 0.23
CA PHE A 131 -6.99 -4.89 1.29
C PHE A 131 -8.34 -4.19 1.04
N ALA A 132 -9.39 -4.66 1.73
CA ALA A 132 -10.71 -4.07 1.60
C ALA A 132 -10.77 -2.66 2.22
N THR A 133 -11.19 -1.68 1.43
CA THR A 133 -11.36 -0.28 1.86
C THR A 133 -12.31 0.44 0.91
N ALA A 134 -12.97 1.48 1.41
CA ALA A 134 -13.74 2.40 0.59
C ALA A 134 -12.87 3.50 -0.07
N ARG A 135 -11.56 3.52 0.18
CA ARG A 135 -10.63 4.56 -0.32
C ARG A 135 -10.05 4.17 -1.68
N SER A 136 -9.98 5.14 -2.58
CA SER A 136 -9.39 4.99 -3.92
C SER A 136 -8.76 6.31 -4.37
N GLY A 137 -8.08 6.31 -5.54
CA GLY A 137 -7.50 7.53 -6.12
C GLY A 137 -6.38 8.16 -5.27
N ILE A 138 -5.72 7.35 -4.45
CA ILE A 138 -4.67 7.81 -3.52
C ILE A 138 -3.28 7.57 -4.10
N GLY A 139 -2.34 8.42 -3.71
CA GLY A 139 -0.95 8.36 -4.14
C GLY A 139 -0.03 9.10 -3.18
N ILE A 140 1.25 9.11 -3.53
CA ILE A 140 2.30 9.91 -2.91
C ILE A 140 2.59 11.09 -3.83
N HIS A 141 2.57 12.30 -3.29
CA HIS A 141 2.88 13.52 -4.02
C HIS A 141 3.40 14.58 -3.05
N ARG A 142 3.75 15.78 -3.54
CA ARG A 142 4.12 16.90 -2.67
C ARG A 142 2.88 17.54 -2.06
N ASP A 143 2.92 17.91 -0.79
CA ASP A 143 1.94 18.83 -0.19
C ASP A 143 2.28 20.27 -0.62
N ALA A 144 1.99 20.61 -1.87
CA ALA A 144 2.62 21.74 -2.56
C ALA A 144 2.00 23.09 -2.22
N ASP A 145 0.71 23.13 -1.94
CA ASP A 145 -0.04 24.33 -1.56
C ASP A 145 -0.13 24.51 -0.04
N ARG A 146 0.67 23.78 0.74
CA ARG A 146 0.62 23.79 2.20
C ARG A 146 0.86 25.15 2.88
N HIS A 147 1.48 26.08 2.16
CA HIS A 147 1.73 27.44 2.63
C HIS A 147 0.59 28.41 2.26
N ILE A 148 -0.40 27.95 1.50
CA ILE A 148 -1.60 28.69 1.15
C ILE A 148 -2.65 28.44 2.24
N GLN A 149 -3.38 29.49 2.62
CA GLN A 149 -4.43 29.40 3.63
C GLN A 149 -5.48 28.34 3.23
N GLY A 150 -5.66 27.33 4.08
CA GLY A 150 -6.55 26.19 3.83
C GLY A 150 -5.99 25.09 2.91
N GLY A 151 -4.82 25.32 2.30
CA GLY A 151 -4.15 24.38 1.39
C GLY A 151 -3.51 23.20 2.11
N SER A 152 -2.97 23.40 3.31
CA SER A 152 -2.23 22.38 4.07
C SER A 152 -2.96 21.04 4.23
N GLY A 153 -2.20 19.95 4.12
CA GLY A 153 -2.68 18.58 4.22
C GLY A 153 -3.40 18.10 2.96
N THR A 154 -3.61 16.79 2.87
CA THR A 154 -4.15 16.13 1.68
C THR A 154 -5.59 15.68 1.85
N ILE A 155 -6.24 15.21 0.78
CA ILE A 155 -7.53 14.50 0.87
C ILE A 155 -7.28 12.98 1.02
N GLY A 156 -6.32 12.64 1.89
CA GLY A 156 -5.92 11.26 2.20
C GLY A 156 -4.87 10.64 1.28
N CYS A 157 -4.26 11.41 0.38
CA CYS A 157 -2.97 11.04 -0.21
C CYS A 157 -1.84 11.14 0.83
N LEU A 158 -0.66 10.65 0.50
CA LEU A 158 0.55 10.88 1.29
C LEU A 158 1.27 12.13 0.74
N GLY A 159 1.17 13.24 1.47
CA GLY A 159 1.77 14.53 1.10
C GLY A 159 3.18 14.66 1.67
N ILE A 160 4.19 14.71 0.81
CA ILE A 160 5.59 14.92 1.17
C ILE A 160 5.85 16.42 1.37
N LEU A 161 6.54 16.76 2.45
CA LEU A 161 6.61 18.13 2.96
C LEU A 161 7.54 19.08 2.18
N SER A 162 8.44 18.54 1.33
CA SER A 162 9.41 19.33 0.56
C SER A 162 9.59 18.79 -0.86
N THR A 163 10.01 19.67 -1.78
CA THR A 163 10.34 19.28 -3.17
C THR A 163 11.46 18.25 -3.20
N LYS A 164 12.49 18.46 -2.37
CA LYS A 164 13.66 17.58 -2.34
C LYS A 164 13.26 16.17 -1.92
N ASP A 165 12.39 16.05 -0.92
CA ASP A 165 12.00 14.76 -0.39
C ASP A 165 11.08 13.99 -1.34
N VAL A 166 10.16 14.66 -2.05
CA VAL A 166 9.32 13.97 -3.04
C VAL A 166 10.17 13.44 -4.21
N GLU A 167 11.20 14.19 -4.61
CA GLU A 167 12.20 13.74 -5.58
C GLU A 167 13.04 12.56 -5.07
N THR A 168 13.44 12.59 -3.78
CA THR A 168 14.11 11.46 -3.12
C THR A 168 13.25 10.19 -3.17
N VAL A 169 11.96 10.30 -2.82
CA VAL A 169 11.01 9.18 -2.88
C VAL A 169 10.85 8.69 -4.31
N ALA A 170 10.63 9.59 -5.27
CA ALA A 170 10.46 9.23 -6.68
C ALA A 170 11.68 8.52 -7.26
N LYS A 171 12.89 9.03 -6.97
CA LYS A 171 14.15 8.40 -7.35
C LYS A 171 14.28 7.01 -6.73
N PHE A 172 13.97 6.86 -5.45
CA PHE A 172 14.03 5.57 -4.77
C PHE A 172 13.07 4.54 -5.39
N VAL A 173 11.81 4.93 -5.62
CA VAL A 173 10.80 4.09 -6.26
C VAL A 173 11.24 3.64 -7.65
N THR A 174 11.80 4.54 -8.44
CA THR A 174 12.25 4.25 -9.80
C THR A 174 13.48 3.35 -9.82
N THR A 175 14.54 3.71 -9.08
CA THR A 175 15.83 3.00 -9.05
C THR A 175 15.68 1.57 -8.58
N TYR A 176 14.93 1.36 -7.49
CA TYR A 176 14.80 0.04 -6.86
C TYR A 176 13.50 -0.68 -7.24
N ARG A 177 12.74 -0.14 -8.19
CA ARG A 177 11.45 -0.69 -8.65
C ARG A 177 10.51 -1.04 -7.51
N VAL A 178 10.42 -0.16 -6.50
CA VAL A 178 9.65 -0.40 -5.28
C VAL A 178 8.21 -0.76 -5.62
N LYS A 179 7.71 -1.87 -5.06
CA LYS A 179 6.35 -2.37 -5.30
C LYS A 179 5.42 -2.26 -4.10
N THR A 180 5.96 -1.98 -2.92
CA THR A 180 5.21 -2.09 -1.67
C THR A 180 5.36 -0.85 -0.82
N LEU A 181 4.23 -0.31 -0.37
CA LEU A 181 4.12 0.63 0.71
C LEU A 181 3.38 -0.05 1.86
N VAL A 182 4.02 -0.11 3.03
CA VAL A 182 3.41 -0.59 4.27
C VAL A 182 3.04 0.62 5.11
N VAL A 183 1.74 0.80 5.35
CA VAL A 183 1.25 1.82 6.29
C VAL A 183 0.95 1.14 7.61
N ASP A 184 1.68 1.51 8.66
CA ASP A 184 1.64 0.88 9.97
C ASP A 184 1.51 1.97 11.06
N TYR A 185 0.27 2.18 11.50
CA TYR A 185 -0.06 3.12 12.57
C TYR A 185 -0.17 2.44 13.93
N GLY A 186 0.11 1.13 14.02
CA GLY A 186 -0.06 0.34 15.24
C GLY A 186 -1.51 0.12 15.66
N LEU A 187 -2.46 0.25 14.72
CA LEU A 187 -3.89 -0.03 14.95
C LEU A 187 -4.16 -1.54 14.87
N ASN A 188 -5.14 -2.01 15.65
CA ASN A 188 -5.61 -3.40 15.69
C ASN A 188 -6.87 -3.61 14.86
#